data_AF-A0A1J4JUE3-F1
#
_entry.id   AF-A0A1J4JUE3-F1
#
_cell.length_a   1.000
_cell.length_b   1.000
_cell.length_c   1.000
_cell.angle_alpha   90.00
_cell.angle_beta   90.00
_cell.angle_gamma   90.00
#
_symmetry.space_group_name_H-M   'P 1'
#
loop_
_entity.id
_entity.type
_entity.pdbx_description
1 polymer ?
#
loop_
_entity_poly.entity_id
_entity_poly.type
_entity_poly.pdbx_seq_one_letter_code
_entity_poly.pdbx_strand_id
1 'polypeptide(L)'
;MKNKKMGDYPNSLSNKRRNIFLLIGTALLVIILAYIYFLTKVFVRRTDPLPYIWPTDLNTTLHSYLRTFPSRHVHILSGPYKTGKSAALLNITNELRQNGNLVFNFNYRKVRSENDALGFTKLGVLEALTFFNDSRIIQNIKQIDFNDTFSINQFFDSLEQITATTIPVVIVQSVNRLRDFAPQVYAAAFARLSRRDQYRDNVPVIIETSDTLFRMNYLPPFYQVSEVDEIEDPYTNLGSKLHAFTNAELKKIKHAVGFQGGAVDNIFEEIRKHEPIDVAIEKEVRKINEKVNALKTESKVLHRICDSKERPIYVGKGEIPEIESLLKKGLLYINDEYKLRVANHAVWKCLCT
;
A
#
# COMPACT_ATOMS: atom_id res chain seq x y z
N MET A 1 37.56 63.19 76.12
CA MET A 1 37.20 62.83 74.73
C MET A 1 37.51 61.35 74.50
N LYS A 2 36.49 60.48 74.48
CA LYS A 2 36.62 59.07 74.07
C LYS A 2 35.45 58.78 73.14
N ASN A 3 35.72 58.76 71.83
CA ASN A 3 34.74 58.48 70.79
C ASN A 3 34.35 57.00 70.84
N LYS A 4 33.07 56.76 71.12
CA LYS A 4 32.43 55.45 71.15
C LYS A 4 32.21 55.01 69.70
N LYS A 5 32.99 54.05 69.20
CA LYS A 5 32.78 53.43 67.89
C LYS A 5 31.45 52.67 67.91
N MET A 6 30.54 53.09 67.05
CA MET A 6 29.23 52.50 66.79
C MET A 6 29.46 51.18 66.06
N GLY A 7 28.96 50.08 66.63
CA GLY A 7 29.16 48.73 66.11
C GLY A 7 28.35 48.47 64.84
N ASP A 8 29.04 47.98 63.81
CA ASP A 8 28.44 47.42 62.60
C ASP A 8 27.61 46.19 62.95
N TYR A 9 26.30 46.28 62.72
CA TYR A 9 25.41 45.12 62.80
C TYR A 9 25.62 44.20 61.58
N PRO A 10 25.72 42.87 61.77
CA PRO A 10 26.00 41.95 60.68
C PRO A 10 24.79 41.76 59.78
N ASN A 11 24.77 42.42 58.62
CA ASN A 11 23.79 42.28 57.53
C ASN A 11 23.79 40.87 56.84
N SER A 12 24.49 39.87 57.38
CA SER A 12 24.74 38.59 56.69
C SER A 12 23.50 37.67 56.61
N LEU A 13 22.56 37.78 57.55
CA LEU A 13 21.32 36.99 57.56
C LEU A 13 20.33 37.41 56.45
N SER A 14 20.31 38.70 56.10
CA SER A 14 19.47 39.26 55.03
C SER A 14 19.88 38.72 53.66
N ASN A 15 21.19 38.68 53.38
CA ASN A 15 21.72 38.17 52.11
C ASN A 15 21.48 36.67 51.91
N LYS A 16 21.53 35.86 52.98
CA LYS A 16 21.21 34.43 52.89
C LYS A 16 19.75 34.18 52.51
N ARG A 17 18.79 34.89 53.12
CA ARG A 17 17.37 34.76 52.75
C ARG A 17 17.12 35.20 51.31
N ARG A 18 17.71 36.33 50.90
CA ARG A 18 17.61 36.82 49.52
C ARG A 18 18.16 35.82 48.49
N ASN A 19 19.29 35.19 48.79
CA ASN A 19 19.87 34.17 47.90
C ASN A 19 18.98 32.91 47.83
N ILE A 20 18.34 32.50 48.92
CA ILE A 20 17.38 31.38 48.92
C ILE A 20 16.17 31.71 48.05
N PHE A 21 15.59 32.92 48.18
CA PHE A 21 14.46 33.34 47.34
C PHE A 21 14.82 33.42 45.85
N LEU A 22 16.02 33.89 45.50
CA LEU A 22 16.51 33.90 44.12
C LEU A 22 16.69 32.49 43.57
N LEU A 23 17.18 31.55 44.40
CA LEU A 23 17.37 30.15 43.99
C LEU A 23 16.03 29.43 43.77
N ILE A 24 15.05 29.67 44.66
CA ILE A 24 13.69 29.15 44.48
C ILE A 24 13.04 29.76 43.23
N GLY A 25 13.16 31.07 43.03
CA GLY A 25 12.60 31.76 41.87
C GLY A 25 13.18 31.27 40.54
N THR A 26 14.50 31.05 40.49
CA THR A 26 15.17 30.51 39.29
C THR A 26 14.78 29.05 39.04
N ALA A 27 14.67 28.21 40.06
CA ALA A 27 14.20 26.83 39.90
C ALA A 27 12.76 26.77 39.36
N LEU A 28 11.85 27.60 39.88
CA LEU A 28 10.48 27.72 39.40
C LEU A 28 10.42 28.18 37.94
N LEU A 29 11.23 29.17 37.56
CA LEU A 29 11.33 29.64 36.18
C LEU A 29 11.78 28.52 35.24
N VAL A 30 12.79 27.73 35.63
CA VAL A 30 13.26 26.58 34.84
C VAL A 30 12.18 25.52 34.68
N ILE A 31 11.42 25.22 35.74
CA ILE A 31 10.29 24.26 35.66
C ILE A 31 9.21 24.78 34.71
N ILE A 32 8.86 26.07 34.79
CA ILE A 32 7.86 26.69 33.90
C ILE A 32 8.35 26.67 32.45
N LEU A 33 9.61 27.04 32.21
CA LEU A 33 10.19 27.01 30.87
C LEU A 33 10.29 25.59 30.32
N ALA A 34 10.66 24.60 31.14
CA ALA A 34 10.66 23.20 30.77
C ALA A 34 9.25 22.70 30.46
N TYR A 35 8.25 23.11 31.24
CA TYR A 35 6.85 22.78 31.01
C TYR A 35 6.31 23.42 29.73
N ILE A 36 6.61 24.70 29.47
CA ILE A 36 6.25 25.39 28.22
C ILE A 36 6.98 24.73 27.03
N TYR A 37 8.27 24.39 27.18
CA TYR A 37 9.01 23.65 26.16
C TYR A 37 8.39 22.28 25.87
N PHE A 38 7.90 21.59 26.90
CA PHE A 38 7.23 20.31 26.75
C PHE A 38 5.84 20.45 26.11
N LEU A 39 5.09 21.48 26.49
CA LEU A 39 3.80 21.81 25.89
C LEU A 39 3.94 22.26 24.44
N THR A 40 4.99 23.02 24.09
CA THR A 40 5.23 23.49 22.72
C THR A 40 5.67 22.38 21.77
N LYS A 41 6.10 21.22 22.28
CA LYS A 41 6.12 19.96 21.52
C LYS A 41 4.71 19.38 21.34
N VAL A 42 3.71 20.23 21.07
CA VAL A 42 2.39 19.79 20.64
C VAL A 42 2.60 18.96 19.38
N PHE A 43 2.09 17.74 19.37
CA PHE A 43 2.04 16.94 18.16
C PHE A 43 1.17 17.67 17.13
N VAL A 44 1.80 18.30 16.14
CA VAL A 44 1.10 18.89 15.00
C VAL A 44 0.95 17.80 13.94
N ARG A 45 -0.29 17.32 13.80
CA ARG A 45 -0.61 16.29 12.82
C ARG A 45 -0.50 16.86 11.41
N ARG A 46 0.02 16.06 10.48
CA ARG A 46 -0.04 16.34 9.04
C ARG A 46 -1.49 16.49 8.56
N THR A 47 -1.76 17.51 7.76
CA THR A 47 -3.09 17.78 7.19
C THR A 47 -3.28 17.27 5.78
N ASP A 48 -2.20 16.99 5.04
CA ASP A 48 -2.22 16.47 3.68
C ASP A 48 -2.44 14.95 3.68
N PRO A 49 -2.92 14.36 2.56
CA PRO A 49 -3.01 12.91 2.41
C PRO A 49 -1.66 12.23 2.71
N LEU A 50 -1.71 10.96 3.14
CA LEU A 50 -0.48 10.21 3.34
C LEU A 50 0.20 9.96 1.98
N PRO A 51 1.51 10.26 1.87
CA PRO A 51 2.27 9.75 0.74
C PRO A 51 2.32 8.23 0.82
N TYR A 52 2.39 7.57 -0.33
CA TYR A 52 2.65 6.13 -0.36
C TYR A 52 4.04 5.84 0.24
N ILE A 53 4.08 5.01 1.28
CA ILE A 53 5.31 4.58 1.93
C ILE A 53 5.78 3.30 1.24
N TRP A 54 6.85 3.42 0.46
CA TRP A 54 7.45 2.30 -0.24
C TRP A 54 8.14 1.32 0.72
N PRO A 55 7.85 0.01 0.62
CA PRO A 55 8.76 -1.02 1.13
C PRO A 55 10.09 -0.93 0.36
N THR A 56 11.21 -1.02 1.07
CA THR A 56 12.54 -0.74 0.51
C THR A 56 12.84 -1.68 -0.67
N ASP A 57 12.64 -2.99 -0.46
CA ASP A 57 12.94 -4.01 -1.46
C ASP A 57 11.99 -3.93 -2.66
N LEU A 58 10.72 -3.64 -2.43
CA LEU A 58 9.73 -3.51 -3.50
C LEU A 58 10.08 -2.32 -4.41
N ASN A 59 10.46 -1.19 -3.81
CA ASN A 59 10.84 0.01 -4.54
C ASN A 59 12.01 -0.27 -5.48
N THR A 60 13.08 -0.84 -4.95
CA THR A 60 14.29 -1.17 -5.72
C THR A 60 13.97 -2.19 -6.81
N THR A 61 13.19 -3.23 -6.51
CA THR A 61 12.83 -4.29 -7.46
C THR A 61 12.01 -3.75 -8.63
N LEU A 62 10.95 -2.99 -8.37
CA LEU A 62 10.08 -2.44 -9.42
C LEU A 62 10.80 -1.42 -10.29
N HIS A 63 11.60 -0.52 -9.69
CA HIS A 63 12.36 0.46 -10.47
C HIS A 63 13.47 -0.20 -11.30
N SER A 64 14.12 -1.24 -10.76
CA SER A 64 15.10 -2.01 -11.53
C SER A 64 14.43 -2.71 -12.71
N TYR A 65 13.25 -3.32 -12.50
CA TYR A 65 12.48 -3.95 -13.56
C TYR A 65 12.12 -2.97 -14.67
N LEU A 66 11.56 -1.80 -14.32
CA LEU A 66 11.13 -0.78 -15.27
C LEU A 66 12.28 -0.15 -16.08
N ARG A 67 13.53 -0.27 -15.60
CA ARG A 67 14.73 0.25 -16.28
C ARG A 67 15.49 -0.82 -17.08
N THR A 68 15.14 -2.10 -16.93
CA THR A 68 15.86 -3.20 -17.57
C THR A 68 15.20 -3.58 -18.88
N PHE A 69 15.94 -3.42 -19.99
CA PHE A 69 15.52 -3.81 -21.33
C PHE A 69 16.44 -4.89 -21.89
N PRO A 70 15.91 -5.91 -22.61
CA PRO A 70 14.49 -6.18 -22.85
C PRO A 70 13.75 -6.59 -21.57
N SER A 71 12.43 -6.36 -21.52
CA SER A 71 11.57 -6.74 -20.40
C SER A 71 11.26 -8.23 -20.46
N ARG A 72 12.17 -9.04 -19.92
CA ARG A 72 12.20 -10.51 -20.03
C ARG A 72 11.04 -11.24 -19.35
N HIS A 73 10.37 -10.60 -18.40
CA HIS A 73 9.33 -11.20 -17.58
C HIS A 73 8.17 -10.24 -17.40
N VAL A 74 7.03 -10.78 -16.97
CA VAL A 74 5.86 -10.05 -16.50
C VAL A 74 5.92 -9.99 -14.99
N HIS A 75 5.80 -8.79 -14.44
CA HIS A 75 5.91 -8.57 -13.00
C HIS A 75 4.52 -8.66 -12.35
N ILE A 76 4.31 -9.61 -11.44
CA ILE A 76 3.08 -9.76 -10.66
C ILE A 76 3.27 -9.04 -9.32
N LEU A 77 2.49 -7.99 -9.09
CA LEU A 77 2.38 -7.35 -7.79
C LEU A 77 1.24 -8.00 -7.01
N SER A 78 1.59 -8.86 -6.05
CA SER A 78 0.64 -9.57 -5.19
C SER A 78 0.70 -9.07 -3.75
N GLY A 79 -0.20 -9.57 -2.91
CA GLY A 79 -0.26 -9.25 -1.48
C GLY A 79 -1.68 -9.20 -0.94
N PRO A 80 -1.84 -9.18 0.39
CA PRO A 80 -3.15 -9.26 1.01
C PRO A 80 -4.05 -8.04 0.73
N TYR A 81 -5.32 -8.18 1.12
CA TYR A 81 -6.29 -7.10 1.11
C TYR A 81 -5.74 -5.91 1.91
N LYS A 82 -5.93 -4.69 1.37
CA LYS A 82 -5.54 -3.41 1.99
C LYS A 82 -4.04 -3.16 2.21
N THR A 83 -3.11 -3.88 1.58
CA THR A 83 -1.67 -3.55 1.70
C THR A 83 -1.19 -2.32 0.93
N GLY A 84 -2.00 -1.78 0.01
CA GLY A 84 -1.65 -0.55 -0.73
C GLY A 84 -1.11 -0.78 -2.15
N LYS A 85 -1.20 -1.99 -2.70
CA LYS A 85 -0.81 -2.32 -4.08
C LYS A 85 -1.28 -1.30 -5.14
N SER A 86 -2.58 -0.96 -5.11
CA SER A 86 -3.14 0.00 -6.07
C SER A 86 -2.56 1.41 -5.92
N ALA A 87 -2.21 1.82 -4.68
CA ALA A 87 -1.55 3.10 -4.43
C ALA A 87 -0.11 3.09 -4.92
N ALA A 88 0.61 1.97 -4.74
CA ALA A 88 1.95 1.76 -5.29
C ALA A 88 1.97 1.94 -6.81
N LEU A 89 1.04 1.28 -7.51
CA LEU A 89 0.94 1.37 -8.96
C LEU A 89 0.49 2.74 -9.46
N LEU A 90 -0.38 3.43 -8.71
CA LEU A 90 -0.75 4.81 -9.02
C LEU A 90 0.47 5.74 -8.91
N ASN A 91 1.29 5.58 -7.87
CA ASN A 91 2.51 6.37 -7.69
C ASN A 91 3.50 6.11 -8.85
N ILE A 92 3.78 4.85 -9.18
CA ILE A 92 4.61 4.47 -10.33
C ILE A 92 4.06 5.05 -11.64
N THR A 93 2.74 4.97 -11.86
CA THR A 93 2.10 5.50 -13.07
C THR A 93 2.39 7.00 -13.20
N ASN A 94 2.23 7.76 -12.11
CA ASN A 94 2.46 9.20 -12.10
C ASN A 94 3.93 9.54 -12.30
N GLU A 95 4.85 8.82 -11.66
CA GLU A 95 6.29 9.01 -11.83
C GLU A 95 6.72 8.74 -13.29
N LEU A 96 6.32 7.59 -13.85
CA LEU A 96 6.66 7.22 -15.22
C LEU A 96 6.12 8.25 -16.22
N ARG A 97 4.90 8.73 -16.01
CA ARG A 97 4.26 9.78 -16.81
C ARG A 97 5.03 11.11 -16.73
N GLN A 98 5.43 11.53 -15.54
CA GLN A 98 6.26 12.73 -15.34
C GLN A 98 7.63 12.60 -16.03
N ASN A 99 8.17 11.39 -16.10
CA ASN A 99 9.40 11.07 -16.82
C ASN A 99 9.22 10.90 -18.34
N GLY A 100 8.04 11.22 -18.89
CA GLY A 100 7.77 11.18 -20.32
C GLY A 100 7.57 9.77 -20.91
N ASN A 101 7.24 8.77 -20.08
CA ASN A 101 6.90 7.43 -20.55
C ASN A 101 5.42 7.34 -20.94
N LEU A 102 5.11 6.50 -21.93
CA LEU A 102 3.73 6.20 -22.33
C LEU A 102 3.18 5.09 -21.44
N VAL A 103 2.30 5.42 -20.49
CA VAL A 103 1.79 4.45 -19.50
C VAL A 103 0.32 4.12 -19.73
N PHE A 104 0.07 2.87 -20.10
CA PHE A 104 -1.26 2.27 -20.20
C PHE A 104 -1.65 1.65 -18.87
N ASN A 105 -2.54 2.30 -18.12
CA ASN A 105 -3.02 1.81 -16.83
C ASN A 105 -4.47 1.30 -16.96
N PHE A 106 -4.63 -0.01 -17.03
CA PHE A 106 -5.92 -0.67 -17.12
C PHE A 106 -6.45 -1.03 -15.73
N ASN A 107 -7.49 -0.33 -15.27
CA ASN A 107 -8.06 -0.54 -13.94
C ASN A 107 -9.41 -1.27 -13.99
N TYR A 108 -9.41 -2.55 -13.64
CA TYR A 108 -10.61 -3.39 -13.67
C TYR A 108 -11.33 -3.54 -12.34
N ARG A 109 -10.96 -2.76 -11.31
CA ARG A 109 -11.51 -2.89 -9.94
C ARG A 109 -13.03 -2.82 -9.87
N LYS A 110 -13.65 -2.00 -10.73
CA LYS A 110 -15.09 -1.72 -10.76
C LYS A 110 -15.87 -2.51 -11.81
N VAL A 111 -15.21 -3.37 -12.59
CA VAL A 111 -15.85 -4.20 -13.62
C VAL A 111 -16.87 -5.15 -13.01
N ARG A 112 -18.06 -5.22 -13.63
CA ARG A 112 -19.14 -6.16 -13.27
C ARG A 112 -19.71 -6.92 -14.48
N SER A 113 -19.22 -6.62 -15.68
CA SER A 113 -19.64 -7.24 -16.94
C SER A 113 -18.53 -7.14 -17.98
N GLU A 114 -18.64 -7.89 -19.07
CA GLU A 114 -17.70 -7.81 -20.20
C GLU A 114 -17.70 -6.40 -20.84
N ASN A 115 -18.87 -5.78 -20.98
CA ASN A 115 -19.01 -4.42 -21.50
C ASN A 115 -18.29 -3.40 -20.61
N ASP A 116 -18.35 -3.55 -19.28
CA ASP A 116 -17.57 -2.69 -18.38
C ASP A 116 -16.07 -2.90 -18.62
N ALA A 117 -15.61 -4.15 -18.75
CA ALA A 117 -14.20 -4.45 -19.00
C ALA A 117 -13.71 -3.83 -20.31
N LEU A 118 -14.50 -3.88 -21.38
CA LEU A 118 -14.22 -3.18 -22.63
C LEU A 118 -14.16 -1.66 -22.42
N GLY A 119 -15.12 -1.10 -21.70
CA GLY A 119 -15.17 0.33 -21.36
C GLY A 119 -13.93 0.80 -20.59
N PHE A 120 -13.53 0.08 -19.54
CA PHE A 120 -12.32 0.39 -18.77
C PHE A 120 -11.03 0.18 -19.58
N THR A 121 -11.02 -0.77 -20.52
CA THR A 121 -9.88 -0.95 -21.43
C THR A 121 -9.73 0.24 -22.37
N LYS A 122 -10.83 0.65 -23.03
CA LYS A 122 -10.84 1.83 -23.90
C LYS A 122 -10.47 3.11 -23.15
N LEU A 123 -10.97 3.26 -21.92
CA LEU A 123 -10.60 4.39 -21.06
C LEU A 123 -9.10 4.40 -20.75
N GLY A 124 -8.51 3.26 -20.38
CA GLY A 124 -7.07 3.16 -20.12
C GLY A 124 -6.19 3.51 -21.33
N VAL A 125 -6.61 3.11 -22.54
CA VAL A 125 -5.93 3.53 -23.79
C VAL A 125 -6.08 5.05 -24.01
N LEU A 126 -7.30 5.58 -23.90
CA LEU A 126 -7.58 7.00 -24.11
C LEU A 126 -6.79 7.88 -23.14
N GLU A 127 -6.78 7.55 -21.84
CA GLU A 127 -6.03 8.28 -20.83
C GLU A 127 -4.52 8.30 -21.12
N ALA A 128 -3.94 7.15 -21.50
CA ALA A 128 -2.53 7.06 -21.84
C ALA A 128 -2.16 7.97 -23.02
N LEU A 129 -2.95 7.88 -24.10
CA LEU A 129 -2.74 8.67 -25.31
C LEU A 129 -2.96 10.16 -25.10
N THR A 130 -3.97 10.53 -24.33
CA THR A 130 -4.29 11.93 -24.01
C THR A 130 -3.21 12.56 -23.14
N PHE A 131 -2.70 11.80 -22.15
CA PHE A 131 -1.61 12.27 -21.30
C PHE A 131 -0.32 12.47 -22.09
N PHE A 132 0.03 11.52 -22.96
CA PHE A 132 1.27 11.56 -23.73
C PHE A 132 1.26 12.62 -24.84
N ASN A 133 0.09 12.84 -25.47
CA ASN A 133 -0.18 13.92 -26.42
C ASN A 133 0.80 14.02 -27.61
N ASP A 134 1.12 12.89 -28.25
CA ASP A 134 1.86 12.85 -29.53
C ASP A 134 1.01 12.20 -30.62
N SER A 135 0.61 12.99 -31.62
CA SER A 135 -0.26 12.56 -32.71
C SER A 135 0.32 11.40 -33.54
N ARG A 136 1.65 11.32 -33.67
CA ARG A 136 2.32 10.25 -34.43
C ARG A 136 2.18 8.92 -33.71
N ILE A 137 2.31 8.92 -32.39
CA ILE A 137 2.13 7.72 -31.57
C ILE A 137 0.66 7.31 -31.56
N ILE A 138 -0.27 8.25 -31.40
CA ILE A 138 -1.72 7.97 -31.40
C ILE A 138 -2.16 7.19 -32.64
N GLN A 139 -1.63 7.54 -33.82
CA GLN A 139 -1.98 6.87 -35.08
C GLN A 139 -1.42 5.45 -35.20
N ASN A 140 -0.33 5.14 -34.49
CA ASN A 140 0.35 3.86 -34.57
C ASN A 140 -0.21 2.83 -33.58
N ILE A 141 -0.78 3.27 -32.46
CA ILE A 141 -1.34 2.37 -31.44
C ILE A 141 -2.62 1.70 -31.95
N LYS A 142 -2.62 0.36 -31.97
CA LYS A 142 -3.79 -0.44 -32.32
C LYS A 142 -4.77 -0.52 -31.16
N GLN A 143 -6.07 -0.45 -31.41
CA GLN A 143 -7.07 -0.58 -30.36
C GLN A 143 -7.30 -2.04 -29.99
N ILE A 144 -7.65 -2.30 -28.73
CA ILE A 144 -8.08 -3.61 -28.27
C ILE A 144 -9.58 -3.76 -28.53
N ASP A 145 -9.95 -4.74 -29.35
CA ASP A 145 -11.32 -5.16 -29.62
C ASP A 145 -11.60 -6.49 -28.91
N PHE A 146 -12.66 -6.55 -28.11
CA PHE A 146 -13.02 -7.75 -27.36
C PHE A 146 -13.65 -8.82 -28.26
N ASN A 147 -14.18 -8.43 -29.43
CA ASN A 147 -14.69 -9.37 -30.43
C ASN A 147 -13.58 -10.04 -31.25
N ASP A 148 -12.40 -9.42 -31.31
CA ASP A 148 -11.22 -9.96 -31.99
C ASP A 148 -10.07 -10.10 -31.00
N THR A 149 -9.91 -11.30 -30.45
CA THR A 149 -8.80 -11.62 -29.54
C THR A 149 -7.41 -11.38 -30.14
N PHE A 150 -7.27 -11.37 -31.47
CA PHE A 150 -6.01 -11.05 -32.14
C PHE A 150 -5.61 -9.57 -31.97
N SER A 151 -6.57 -8.68 -31.73
CA SER A 151 -6.32 -7.26 -31.48
C SER A 151 -5.40 -7.01 -30.28
N ILE A 152 -5.36 -7.92 -29.30
CA ILE A 152 -4.44 -7.84 -28.15
C ILE A 152 -2.99 -8.03 -28.62
N ASN A 153 -2.74 -8.96 -29.53
CA ASN A 153 -1.41 -9.13 -30.13
C ASN A 153 -1.03 -7.88 -30.90
N GLN A 154 -1.94 -7.38 -31.75
CA GLN A 154 -1.72 -6.17 -32.53
C GLN A 154 -1.43 -4.95 -31.64
N PHE A 155 -2.11 -4.83 -30.50
CA PHE A 155 -1.84 -3.79 -29.51
C PHE A 155 -0.41 -3.89 -28.99
N PHE A 156 0.00 -5.04 -28.45
CA PHE A 156 1.37 -5.21 -27.94
C PHE A 156 2.43 -5.03 -29.03
N ASP A 157 2.19 -5.54 -30.24
CA ASP A 157 3.13 -5.38 -31.36
C ASP A 157 3.26 -3.92 -31.77
N SER A 158 2.18 -3.13 -31.70
CA SER A 158 2.24 -1.69 -31.92
C SER A 158 3.02 -0.95 -30.82
N LEU A 159 2.98 -1.44 -29.57
CA LEU A 159 3.80 -0.90 -28.49
C LEU A 159 5.29 -1.21 -28.74
N GLU A 160 5.63 -2.44 -29.12
CA GLU A 160 7.02 -2.81 -29.41
C GLU A 160 7.61 -1.96 -30.55
N GLN A 161 6.80 -1.60 -31.57
CA GLN A 161 7.23 -0.76 -32.69
C GLN A 161 7.58 0.69 -32.29
N ILE A 162 6.98 1.23 -31.23
CA ILE A 162 7.23 2.61 -30.79
C ILE A 162 8.33 2.73 -29.74
N THR A 163 8.95 1.61 -29.32
CA THR A 163 10.01 1.56 -28.31
C THR A 163 11.25 2.38 -28.68
N ALA A 164 11.45 2.65 -29.97
CA ALA A 164 12.51 3.54 -30.46
C ALA A 164 12.28 5.02 -30.12
N THR A 165 11.03 5.43 -29.86
CA THR A 165 10.64 6.83 -29.61
C THR A 165 10.31 7.09 -28.15
N THR A 166 9.65 6.13 -27.49
CA THR A 166 9.27 6.22 -26.08
C THR A 166 9.25 4.83 -25.46
N ILE A 167 9.28 4.75 -24.14
CA ILE A 167 9.14 3.48 -23.42
C ILE A 167 7.66 3.31 -23.05
N PRO A 168 6.90 2.46 -23.77
CA PRO A 168 5.57 2.08 -23.35
C PRO A 168 5.62 1.16 -22.13
N VAL A 169 4.77 1.40 -21.15
CA VAL A 169 4.60 0.54 -19.97
C VAL A 169 3.13 0.16 -19.83
N VAL A 170 2.87 -1.12 -19.60
CA VAL A 170 1.51 -1.65 -19.38
C VAL A 170 1.34 -2.04 -17.92
N ILE A 171 0.33 -1.47 -17.27
CA ILE A 171 -0.05 -1.77 -15.90
C ILE A 171 -1.49 -2.27 -15.90
N VAL A 172 -1.73 -3.43 -15.32
CA VAL A 172 -3.06 -4.05 -15.23
C VAL A 172 -3.44 -4.22 -13.76
N GLN A 173 -4.45 -3.49 -13.30
CA GLN A 173 -4.96 -3.56 -11.93
C GLN A 173 -6.20 -4.44 -11.83
N SER A 174 -6.26 -5.23 -10.74
CA SER A 174 -7.36 -6.14 -10.43
C SER A 174 -7.64 -7.12 -11.57
N VAL A 175 -6.59 -7.77 -12.06
CA VAL A 175 -6.66 -8.69 -13.22
C VAL A 175 -7.65 -9.85 -13.03
N ASN A 176 -7.90 -10.25 -11.77
CA ASN A 176 -8.91 -11.24 -11.44
C ASN A 176 -10.31 -10.83 -11.93
N ARG A 177 -10.65 -9.54 -11.91
CA ARG A 177 -11.91 -9.05 -12.48
C ARG A 177 -11.99 -9.23 -13.98
N LEU A 178 -10.89 -8.98 -14.70
CA LEU A 178 -10.82 -9.23 -16.14
C LEU A 178 -11.00 -10.73 -16.44
N ARG A 179 -10.31 -11.60 -15.69
CA ARG A 179 -10.47 -13.06 -15.81
C ARG A 179 -11.92 -13.50 -15.61
N ASP A 180 -12.58 -12.96 -14.58
CA ASP A 180 -13.92 -13.40 -14.20
C ASP A 180 -15.01 -12.87 -15.16
N PHE A 181 -14.85 -11.66 -15.71
CA PHE A 181 -15.89 -11.01 -16.54
C PHE A 181 -15.59 -10.94 -18.04
N ALA A 182 -14.35 -11.11 -18.47
CA ALA A 182 -13.93 -11.17 -19.88
C ALA A 182 -12.86 -12.26 -20.06
N PRO A 183 -13.20 -13.54 -19.81
CA PRO A 183 -12.23 -14.64 -19.76
C PRO A 183 -11.50 -14.86 -21.09
N GLN A 184 -12.14 -14.58 -22.23
CA GLN A 184 -11.52 -14.72 -23.56
C GLN A 184 -10.39 -13.72 -23.76
N VAL A 185 -10.62 -12.45 -23.38
CA VAL A 185 -9.62 -11.38 -23.41
C VAL A 185 -8.48 -11.67 -22.45
N TYR A 186 -8.79 -12.10 -21.23
CA TYR A 186 -7.78 -12.52 -20.26
C TYR A 186 -6.92 -13.67 -20.81
N ALA A 187 -7.54 -14.70 -21.40
CA ALA A 187 -6.83 -15.85 -21.96
C ALA A 187 -5.93 -15.45 -23.14
N ALA A 188 -6.42 -14.58 -24.02
CA ALA A 188 -5.64 -14.07 -25.15
C ALA A 188 -4.47 -13.17 -24.71
N ALA A 189 -4.67 -12.29 -23.73
CA ALA A 189 -3.59 -11.51 -23.13
C ALA A 189 -2.55 -12.41 -22.45
N PHE A 190 -3.00 -13.40 -21.67
CA PHE A 190 -2.14 -14.40 -21.06
C PHE A 190 -1.33 -15.16 -22.12
N ALA A 191 -1.96 -15.56 -23.23
CA ALA A 191 -1.29 -16.25 -24.33
C ALA A 191 -0.25 -15.37 -25.05
N ARG A 192 -0.50 -14.07 -25.24
CA ARG A 192 0.50 -13.13 -25.78
C ARG A 192 1.68 -12.97 -24.85
N LEU A 193 1.41 -12.81 -23.55
CA LEU A 193 2.43 -12.60 -22.53
C LEU A 193 3.26 -13.87 -22.26
N SER A 194 2.70 -15.06 -22.47
CA SER A 194 3.42 -16.33 -22.26
C SER A 194 4.38 -16.69 -23.39
N ARG A 195 4.18 -16.11 -24.57
CA ARG A 195 5.05 -16.29 -25.74
C ARG A 195 6.14 -15.23 -25.83
N ARG A 196 6.36 -14.46 -24.76
CA ARG A 196 7.31 -13.37 -24.78
C ARG A 196 8.73 -13.87 -25.06
N ASP A 197 9.41 -13.20 -25.98
CA ASP A 197 10.80 -13.42 -26.32
C ASP A 197 11.67 -12.62 -25.34
N GLN A 198 12.52 -13.34 -24.60
CA GLN A 198 13.44 -12.78 -23.61
C GLN A 198 14.46 -11.79 -24.19
N TYR A 199 14.60 -11.73 -25.51
CA TYR A 199 15.55 -10.86 -26.20
C TYR A 199 14.89 -9.72 -26.97
N ARG A 200 13.59 -9.82 -27.29
CA ARG A 200 12.93 -8.89 -28.23
C ARG A 200 11.78 -8.09 -27.64
N ASP A 201 11.10 -8.57 -26.60
CA ASP A 201 9.99 -7.82 -26.02
C ASP A 201 10.52 -6.79 -25.01
N ASN A 202 10.35 -5.51 -25.33
CA ASN A 202 10.84 -4.39 -24.53
C ASN A 202 9.76 -3.78 -23.64
N VAL A 203 8.47 -4.01 -23.91
CA VAL A 203 7.37 -3.38 -23.16
C VAL A 203 7.26 -3.98 -21.75
N PRO A 204 7.53 -3.23 -20.65
CA PRO A 204 7.34 -3.73 -19.30
C PRO A 204 5.85 -3.91 -18.98
N VAL A 205 5.52 -5.01 -18.29
CA VAL A 205 4.14 -5.36 -17.94
C VAL A 205 4.05 -5.68 -16.46
N ILE A 206 3.28 -4.87 -15.72
CA ILE A 206 2.99 -5.09 -14.29
C ILE A 206 1.53 -5.49 -14.12
N ILE A 207 1.27 -6.59 -13.42
CA ILE A 207 -0.06 -7.13 -13.16
C ILE A 207 -0.30 -7.14 -11.65
N GLU A 208 -1.34 -6.44 -11.18
CA GLU A 208 -1.78 -6.51 -9.79
C GLU A 208 -2.91 -7.52 -9.59
N THR A 209 -2.74 -8.35 -8.56
CA THR A 209 -3.75 -9.31 -8.12
C THR A 209 -3.81 -9.41 -6.60
N SER A 210 -5.03 -9.58 -6.08
CA SER A 210 -5.29 -9.98 -4.70
C SER A 210 -5.60 -11.46 -4.55
N ASP A 211 -5.87 -12.14 -5.67
CA ASP A 211 -6.05 -13.58 -5.72
C ASP A 211 -4.67 -14.23 -5.66
N THR A 212 -4.38 -15.02 -4.63
CA THR A 212 -3.10 -15.74 -4.46
C THR A 212 -3.19 -17.22 -4.87
N LEU A 213 -4.34 -17.66 -5.39
CA LEU A 213 -4.51 -19.04 -5.88
C LEU A 213 -3.59 -19.36 -7.05
N PHE A 214 -3.11 -18.33 -7.78
CA PHE A 214 -2.13 -18.54 -8.86
C PHE A 214 -0.85 -19.22 -8.34
N ARG A 215 -0.49 -19.06 -7.07
CA ARG A 215 0.68 -19.71 -6.45
C ARG A 215 0.49 -21.22 -6.30
N MET A 216 -0.75 -21.71 -6.24
CA MET A 216 -1.04 -23.15 -6.15
C MET A 216 -0.92 -23.87 -7.50
N ASN A 217 -0.87 -23.09 -8.58
CA ASN A 217 -0.67 -23.57 -9.94
C ASN A 217 0.78 -23.36 -10.36
N TYR A 218 1.21 -24.07 -11.39
CA TYR A 218 2.50 -23.81 -12.00
C TYR A 218 2.54 -22.38 -12.51
N LEU A 219 3.46 -21.58 -11.97
CA LEU A 219 3.77 -20.26 -12.48
C LEU A 219 4.89 -20.41 -13.51
N PRO A 220 4.63 -20.05 -14.79
CA PRO A 220 5.68 -20.01 -15.78
C PRO A 220 6.87 -19.15 -15.34
N PRO A 221 8.10 -19.49 -15.75
CA PRO A 221 9.33 -18.80 -15.32
C PRO A 221 9.43 -17.35 -15.81
N PHE A 222 8.58 -16.94 -16.76
CA PHE A 222 8.49 -15.56 -17.22
C PHE A 222 7.64 -14.68 -16.29
N TYR A 223 7.09 -15.20 -15.19
CA TYR A 223 6.49 -14.39 -14.14
C TYR A 223 7.46 -14.18 -13.00
N GLN A 224 7.66 -12.93 -12.60
CA GLN A 224 8.30 -12.58 -11.35
C GLN A 224 7.25 -12.01 -10.40
N VAL A 225 7.17 -12.55 -9.19
CA VAL A 225 6.17 -12.12 -8.19
C VAL A 225 6.88 -11.27 -7.13
N SER A 226 6.34 -10.09 -6.86
CA SER A 226 6.66 -9.32 -5.65
C SER A 226 5.44 -9.20 -4.77
N GLU A 227 5.61 -9.39 -3.48
CA GLU A 227 4.55 -9.29 -2.51
C GLU A 227 4.60 -7.96 -1.75
N VAL A 228 3.47 -7.27 -1.67
CA VAL A 228 3.31 -6.05 -0.87
C VAL A 228 2.70 -6.44 0.47
N ASP A 229 3.49 -6.32 1.52
CA ASP A 229 3.10 -6.59 2.91
C ASP A 229 2.79 -5.29 3.69
N GLU A 230 2.89 -5.33 5.02
CA GLU A 230 2.76 -4.18 5.91
C GLU A 230 3.83 -3.10 5.70
N ILE A 231 3.56 -1.90 6.21
CA ILE A 231 4.52 -0.79 6.21
C ILE A 231 5.76 -1.16 7.05
N GLU A 232 6.94 -1.08 6.44
CA GLU A 232 8.23 -1.18 7.15
C GLU A 232 8.41 -0.02 8.14
N ASP A 233 8.90 -0.32 9.35
CA ASP A 233 9.17 0.65 10.42
C ASP A 233 8.08 1.72 10.63
N PRO A 234 6.83 1.31 10.94
CA PRO A 234 5.67 2.21 10.94
C PRO A 234 5.79 3.33 11.99
N TYR A 235 6.43 3.07 13.13
CA TYR A 235 6.68 4.10 14.15
C TYR A 235 7.61 5.22 13.65
N THR A 236 8.62 4.86 12.86
CA THR A 236 9.53 5.84 12.28
C THR A 236 8.83 6.59 11.15
N ASN A 237 8.26 5.85 10.19
CA ASN A 237 7.69 6.43 8.97
C ASN A 237 6.40 7.21 9.23
N LEU A 238 5.43 6.64 9.94
CA LEU A 238 4.14 7.30 10.20
C LEU A 238 4.20 8.23 11.41
N GLY A 239 5.02 7.93 12.41
CA GLY A 239 5.15 8.71 13.63
C GLY A 239 6.15 9.85 13.48
N SER A 240 7.44 9.52 13.48
CA SER A 240 8.50 10.52 13.56
C SER A 240 8.74 11.34 12.28
N LYS A 241 8.61 10.72 11.09
CA LYS A 241 8.89 11.39 9.81
C LYS A 241 7.68 12.14 9.27
N LEU A 242 6.52 11.47 9.22
CA LEU A 242 5.31 12.05 8.63
C LEU A 242 4.42 12.79 9.63
N HIS A 243 4.63 12.60 10.94
CA HIS A 243 3.77 13.14 11.99
C HIS A 243 2.27 12.85 11.71
N ALA A 244 1.98 11.65 11.22
CA ALA A 244 0.60 11.23 10.91
C ALA A 244 -0.13 10.75 12.17
N PHE A 245 0.59 10.00 13.02
CA PHE A 245 0.05 9.40 14.24
C PHE A 245 1.02 9.55 15.41
N THR A 246 0.47 9.63 16.62
CA THR A 246 1.27 9.47 17.84
C THR A 246 1.61 7.99 18.09
N ASN A 247 2.62 7.73 18.92
CA ASN A 247 2.99 6.35 19.29
C ASN A 247 1.84 5.58 19.98
N ALA A 248 0.99 6.28 20.73
CA ALA A 248 -0.18 5.68 21.36
C ALA A 248 -1.23 5.26 20.32
N GLU A 249 -1.49 6.11 19.33
CA GLU A 249 -2.40 5.81 18.22
C GLU A 249 -1.88 4.65 17.37
N LEU A 250 -0.59 4.62 17.04
CA LEU A 250 0.02 3.50 16.32
C LEU A 250 -0.10 2.17 17.07
N LYS A 251 0.03 2.18 18.41
CA LYS A 251 -0.23 0.99 19.22
C LYS A 251 -1.69 0.53 19.08
N LYS A 252 -2.66 1.45 19.13
CA LYS A 252 -4.08 1.11 18.93
C LYS A 252 -4.34 0.51 17.54
N ILE A 253 -3.80 1.12 16.49
CA ILE A 253 -3.92 0.65 15.11
C ILE A 253 -3.34 -0.76 14.97
N LYS A 254 -2.13 -0.99 15.51
CA LYS A 254 -1.48 -2.31 15.51
C LYS A 254 -2.34 -3.40 16.14
N HIS A 255 -2.94 -3.11 17.29
CA HIS A 255 -3.76 -4.08 18.02
C HIS A 255 -5.14 -4.31 17.39
N ALA A 256 -5.66 -3.35 16.63
CA ALA A 256 -6.99 -3.47 16.04
C ALA A 256 -6.96 -4.07 14.63
N VAL A 257 -6.01 -3.64 13.79
CA VAL A 257 -5.97 -4.00 12.37
C VAL A 257 -4.59 -4.50 11.95
N GLY A 258 -3.51 -3.84 12.36
CA GLY A 258 -2.15 -4.05 11.82
C GLY A 258 -1.68 -2.86 10.98
N PHE A 259 -0.52 -2.98 10.32
CA PHE A 259 0.12 -1.86 9.61
C PHE A 259 0.04 -1.97 8.08
N GLN A 260 -1.06 -2.52 7.57
CA GLN A 260 -1.32 -2.54 6.14
C GLN A 260 -1.57 -1.13 5.60
N GLY A 261 -0.84 -0.73 4.56
CA GLY A 261 -0.83 0.66 4.09
C GLY A 261 -2.21 1.23 3.75
N GLY A 262 -3.05 0.46 3.07
CA GLY A 262 -4.41 0.88 2.73
C GLY A 262 -5.37 0.94 3.92
N ALA A 263 -5.16 0.16 4.98
CA ALA A 263 -5.98 0.27 6.19
C ALA A 263 -5.58 1.52 7.00
N VAL A 264 -4.27 1.73 7.17
CA VAL A 264 -3.71 2.93 7.82
C VAL A 264 -4.14 4.20 7.11
N ASP A 265 -4.11 4.21 5.78
CA ASP A 265 -4.57 5.33 4.95
C ASP A 265 -6.03 5.68 5.21
N ASN A 266 -6.95 4.70 5.21
CA ASN A 266 -8.36 4.98 5.52
C ASN A 266 -8.55 5.54 6.93
N ILE A 267 -7.84 5.00 7.93
CA ILE A 267 -7.92 5.47 9.31
C ILE A 267 -7.45 6.92 9.38
N PHE A 268 -6.34 7.24 8.71
CA PHE A 268 -5.82 8.60 8.65
C PHE A 268 -6.81 9.57 7.97
N GLU A 269 -7.43 9.16 6.87
CA GLU A 269 -8.42 9.98 6.17
C GLU A 269 -9.67 10.27 7.01
N GLU A 270 -10.13 9.33 7.84
CA GLU A 270 -11.23 9.61 8.77
C GLU A 270 -10.80 10.60 9.87
N ILE A 271 -9.58 10.47 10.38
CA ILE A 271 -9.04 11.41 11.36
C ILE A 271 -8.89 12.82 10.78
N ARG A 272 -8.48 12.95 9.51
CA ARG A 272 -8.44 14.24 8.80
C ARG A 272 -9.81 14.90 8.68
N LYS A 273 -10.89 14.11 8.70
CA LYS A 273 -12.27 14.60 8.78
C LYS A 273 -12.71 14.92 10.21
N HIS A 274 -11.77 15.03 11.15
CA HIS A 274 -11.98 15.33 12.57
C HIS A 274 -12.62 14.20 13.38
N GLU A 275 -12.58 12.96 12.89
CA GLU A 275 -13.02 11.81 13.67
C GLU A 275 -11.98 11.42 14.74
N PRO A 276 -12.39 11.06 15.96
CA PRO A 276 -11.49 10.49 16.96
C PRO A 276 -10.83 9.19 16.45
N ILE A 277 -9.59 8.94 16.84
CA ILE A 277 -8.82 7.74 16.44
C ILE A 277 -9.59 6.43 16.68
N ASP A 278 -10.25 6.29 17.84
CA ASP A 278 -10.96 5.07 18.19
C ASP A 278 -12.17 4.82 17.26
N VAL A 279 -12.88 5.88 16.91
CA VAL A 279 -14.01 5.84 15.95
C VAL A 279 -13.50 5.51 14.54
N ALA A 280 -12.39 6.13 14.11
CA ALA A 280 -11.77 5.86 12.81
C ALA A 280 -11.33 4.39 12.68
N ILE A 281 -10.71 3.83 13.73
CA ILE A 281 -10.34 2.41 13.80
C ILE A 281 -11.57 1.53 13.75
N GLU A 282 -12.61 1.81 14.54
CA GLU A 282 -13.85 1.03 14.57
C GLU A 282 -14.55 1.01 13.20
N LYS A 283 -14.60 2.16 12.50
CA LYS A 283 -15.14 2.24 11.14
C LYS A 283 -14.38 1.34 10.17
N GLU A 284 -13.05 1.27 10.24
CA GLU A 284 -12.25 0.39 9.37
C GLU A 284 -12.44 -1.08 9.74
N VAL A 285 -12.43 -1.43 11.03
CA VAL A 285 -12.71 -2.80 11.50
C VAL A 285 -14.09 -3.26 11.04
N ARG A 286 -15.13 -2.42 11.17
CA ARG A 286 -16.48 -2.73 10.70
C ARG A 286 -16.52 -3.02 9.20
N LYS A 287 -15.87 -2.19 8.37
CA LYS A 287 -15.76 -2.42 6.91
C LYS A 287 -15.08 -3.75 6.59
N ILE A 288 -14.03 -4.11 7.35
CA ILE A 288 -13.34 -5.40 7.19
C ILE A 288 -14.29 -6.55 7.57
N ASN A 289 -14.97 -6.45 8.71
CA ASN A 289 -15.88 -7.47 9.22
C ASN A 289 -17.06 -7.72 8.28
N GLU A 290 -17.68 -6.67 7.76
CA GLU A 290 -18.76 -6.77 6.75
C GLU A 290 -18.28 -7.58 5.53
N LYS A 291 -17.06 -7.32 5.06
CA LYS A 291 -16.48 -8.02 3.91
C LYS A 291 -16.12 -9.48 4.23
N VAL A 292 -15.60 -9.76 5.42
CA VAL A 292 -15.28 -11.13 5.86
C VAL A 292 -16.57 -11.94 6.03
N ASN A 293 -17.56 -11.41 6.75
CA ASN A 293 -18.82 -12.11 7.01
C ASN A 293 -19.62 -12.41 5.74
N ALA A 294 -19.52 -11.58 4.71
CA ALA A 294 -20.13 -11.84 3.41
C ALA A 294 -19.53 -13.05 2.65
N LEU A 295 -18.36 -13.54 3.08
CA LEU A 295 -17.59 -14.58 2.38
C LEU A 295 -17.21 -15.76 3.28
N LYS A 296 -17.28 -15.59 4.61
CA LYS A 296 -16.96 -16.60 5.62
C LYS A 296 -17.91 -17.78 5.46
N THR A 297 -17.35 -18.97 5.45
CA THR A 297 -18.09 -20.23 5.53
C THR A 297 -17.37 -21.10 6.56
N GLU A 298 -18.14 -21.75 7.44
CA GLU A 298 -17.57 -22.64 8.45
C GLU A 298 -16.73 -23.74 7.78
N SER A 299 -15.48 -23.89 8.24
CA SER A 299 -14.55 -24.86 7.66
C SER A 299 -13.50 -25.31 8.68
N LYS A 300 -12.96 -26.51 8.48
CA LYS A 300 -11.89 -27.04 9.36
C LYS A 300 -10.63 -26.19 9.26
N VAL A 301 -10.39 -25.59 8.09
CA VAL A 301 -9.26 -24.70 7.85
C VAL A 301 -9.37 -23.45 8.72
N LEU A 302 -10.56 -22.86 8.86
CA LEU A 302 -10.75 -21.68 9.71
C LEU A 302 -10.45 -21.99 11.18
N HIS A 303 -10.85 -23.14 11.71
CA HIS A 303 -10.47 -23.55 13.07
C HIS A 303 -8.96 -23.62 13.25
N ARG A 304 -8.23 -24.22 12.29
CA ARG A 304 -6.75 -24.28 12.31
C ARG A 304 -6.11 -22.89 12.26
N ILE A 305 -6.69 -21.96 11.50
CA ILE A 305 -6.23 -20.55 11.48
C ILE A 305 -6.41 -19.92 12.87
N CYS A 306 -7.55 -20.15 13.53
CA CYS A 306 -7.81 -19.61 14.85
C CYS A 306 -6.86 -20.17 15.91
N ASP A 307 -6.62 -21.49 15.89
CA ASP A 307 -5.68 -22.15 16.81
C ASP A 307 -4.23 -21.68 16.61
N SER A 308 -3.86 -21.32 15.38
CA SER A 308 -2.51 -20.87 15.03
C SER A 308 -2.14 -19.48 15.56
N LYS A 309 -3.13 -18.69 16.03
CA LYS A 309 -2.94 -17.30 16.50
C LYS A 309 -2.16 -16.46 15.47
N GLU A 310 -2.68 -16.41 14.24
CA GLU A 310 -2.13 -15.67 13.08
C GLU A 310 -0.84 -16.22 12.48
N ARG A 311 -0.28 -17.29 13.04
CA ARG A 311 0.91 -17.92 12.47
C ARG A 311 0.56 -18.56 11.13
N PRO A 312 1.48 -18.50 10.14
CA PRO A 312 1.25 -19.15 8.85
C PRO A 312 1.03 -20.66 9.03
N ILE A 313 0.05 -21.23 8.32
CA ILE A 313 -0.25 -22.67 8.35
C ILE A 313 -0.12 -23.30 6.97
N TYR A 314 0.19 -24.60 6.91
CA TYR A 314 0.14 -25.36 5.66
C TYR A 314 -1.31 -25.67 5.27
N VAL A 315 -1.64 -25.52 3.99
CA VAL A 315 -2.97 -25.86 3.45
C VAL A 315 -2.83 -26.86 2.32
N GLY A 316 -3.61 -27.93 2.36
CA GLY A 316 -3.65 -28.95 1.31
C GLY A 316 -4.52 -28.51 0.13
N LYS A 317 -4.26 -29.05 -1.07
CA LYS A 317 -5.09 -28.76 -2.27
C LYS A 317 -6.58 -29.07 -2.07
N GLY A 318 -6.91 -30.12 -1.31
CA GLY A 318 -8.29 -30.50 -1.00
C GLY A 318 -9.02 -29.53 -0.07
N GLU A 319 -8.29 -28.71 0.68
CA GLU A 319 -8.84 -27.72 1.62
C GLU A 319 -9.12 -26.36 0.94
N ILE A 320 -8.57 -26.11 -0.26
CA ILE A 320 -8.68 -24.84 -0.97
C ILE A 320 -10.14 -24.46 -1.31
N PRO A 321 -11.01 -25.36 -1.79
CA PRO A 321 -12.40 -25.01 -2.10
C PRO A 321 -13.17 -24.43 -0.92
N GLU A 322 -12.84 -24.82 0.32
CA GLU A 322 -13.49 -24.33 1.55
C GLU A 322 -13.18 -22.85 1.84
N ILE A 323 -12.07 -22.32 1.32
CA ILE A 323 -11.58 -20.96 1.58
C ILE A 323 -11.32 -20.15 0.30
N GLU A 324 -11.74 -20.65 -0.85
CA GLU A 324 -11.44 -20.07 -2.16
C GLU A 324 -11.96 -18.62 -2.28
N SER A 325 -13.16 -18.35 -1.74
CA SER A 325 -13.78 -17.03 -1.74
C SER A 325 -12.94 -15.99 -0.98
N LEU A 326 -12.34 -16.38 0.15
CA LEU A 326 -11.48 -15.54 0.98
C LEU A 326 -10.13 -15.29 0.30
N LEU A 327 -9.55 -16.32 -0.33
CA LEU A 327 -8.29 -16.24 -1.09
C LEU A 327 -8.42 -15.32 -2.32
N LYS A 328 -9.50 -15.46 -3.10
CA LYS A 328 -9.77 -14.60 -4.27
C LYS A 328 -9.92 -13.12 -3.94
N LYS A 329 -10.24 -12.79 -2.69
CA LYS A 329 -10.40 -11.41 -2.21
C LYS A 329 -9.21 -10.90 -1.41
N GLY A 330 -8.17 -11.73 -1.25
CA GLY A 330 -6.97 -11.44 -0.47
C GLY A 330 -7.22 -11.32 1.03
N LEU A 331 -8.34 -11.83 1.56
CA LEU A 331 -8.61 -11.83 3.01
C LEU A 331 -7.82 -12.93 3.70
N LEU A 332 -7.68 -14.05 3.02
CA LEU A 332 -6.61 -15.00 3.24
C LEU A 332 -5.64 -14.89 2.06
N TYR A 333 -4.39 -15.27 2.25
CA TYR A 333 -3.43 -15.32 1.16
C TYR A 333 -2.38 -16.41 1.39
N ILE A 334 -1.80 -16.87 0.29
CA ILE A 334 -0.67 -17.81 0.29
C ILE A 334 0.59 -17.00 0.05
N ASN A 335 1.55 -17.06 0.98
CA ASN A 335 2.81 -16.32 0.88
C ASN A 335 3.82 -17.05 0.00
N ASP A 336 5.02 -16.49 -0.15
CA ASP A 336 6.13 -17.09 -0.91
C ASP A 336 6.61 -18.44 -0.34
N GLU A 337 6.31 -18.74 0.92
CA GLU A 337 6.62 -20.03 1.55
C GLU A 337 5.51 -21.09 1.34
N TYR A 338 4.51 -20.80 0.50
CA TYR A 338 3.34 -21.65 0.28
C TYR A 338 2.53 -21.92 1.56
N LYS A 339 2.58 -20.99 2.52
CA LYS A 339 1.80 -21.04 3.76
C LYS A 339 0.62 -20.08 3.68
N LEU A 340 -0.52 -20.53 4.18
CA LEU A 340 -1.72 -19.74 4.33
C LEU A 340 -1.57 -18.76 5.49
N ARG A 341 -1.86 -17.48 5.23
CA ARG A 341 -1.87 -16.39 6.20
C ARG A 341 -3.18 -15.61 6.11
N VAL A 342 -3.55 -15.02 7.25
CA VAL A 342 -4.62 -14.00 7.33
C VAL A 342 -4.06 -12.68 6.85
N ALA A 343 -4.87 -11.89 6.13
CA ALA A 343 -4.44 -10.59 5.64
C ALA A 343 -3.97 -9.68 6.77
N ASN A 344 -4.76 -9.58 7.85
CA ASN A 344 -4.51 -8.68 8.97
C ASN A 344 -5.22 -9.14 10.24
N HIS A 345 -4.95 -8.46 11.36
CA HIS A 345 -5.46 -8.82 12.69
C HIS A 345 -6.99 -8.75 12.76
N ALA A 346 -7.60 -7.74 12.12
CA ALA A 346 -9.05 -7.60 12.11
C ALA A 346 -9.74 -8.75 11.35
N VAL A 347 -9.14 -9.20 10.24
CA VAL A 347 -9.63 -10.37 9.49
C VAL A 347 -9.55 -11.63 10.36
N TRP A 348 -8.42 -11.87 11.03
CA TRP A 348 -8.27 -13.01 11.94
C TRP A 348 -9.32 -12.99 13.06
N LYS A 349 -9.48 -11.86 13.74
CA LYS A 349 -10.46 -11.69 14.81
C LYS A 349 -11.88 -11.95 14.32
N CYS A 350 -12.24 -11.48 13.13
CA CYS A 350 -13.55 -11.71 12.54
C CYS A 350 -13.79 -13.17 12.10
N LEU A 351 -12.74 -13.87 11.65
CA LEU A 351 -12.84 -15.29 11.30
C LEU A 351 -13.03 -16.17 12.54
N CYS A 352 -12.47 -15.76 13.68
CA CYS A 352 -12.44 -16.53 14.93
C CYS A 352 -13.51 -16.13 15.96
N THR A 353 -14.35 -15.16 15.61
CA THR A 353 -15.60 -14.85 16.31
C THR A 353 -16.75 -15.50 15.56
#